data_AF-A0A510TGA5-F1
#
_entry.id   AF-A0A510TGA5-F1
#
_cell.length_a   1.000
_cell.length_b   1.000
_cell.length_c   1.000
_cell.angle_alpha   90.00
_cell.angle_beta   90.00
_cell.angle_gamma   90.00
#
_symmetry.space_group_name_H-M   'P 1'
#
loop_
_entity.id
_entity.type
_entity.pdbx_description
1 polymer ?
#
loop_
_entity_poly.entity_id
_entity_poly.type
_entity_poly.pdbx_seq_one_letter_code
_entity_poly.pdbx_strand_id
1 'polypeptide(L)' 'MSGDSGTSKVSRWDGHGREHTVRIRRRGARRTIGCDTCGWSRSAQFLPWLKAEEHLAEAHQATVDPAGPRRPAR' A
#
# COMPACT_ATOMS: atom_id res chain seq x y z
N MET A 1 22.85 10.87 -6.93
CA MET A 1 22.30 9.69 -6.23
C MET A 1 21.07 10.14 -5.46
N SER A 2 19.87 9.98 -6.04
CA SER A 2 18.62 10.46 -5.41
C SER A 2 18.30 9.58 -4.21
N GLY A 3 18.58 10.08 -3.01
CA GLY A 3 18.18 9.49 -1.74
C GLY A 3 16.68 9.65 -1.55
N ASP A 4 15.90 8.75 -2.16
CA ASP A 4 14.48 8.65 -1.89
C ASP A 4 14.31 8.23 -0.42
N SER A 5 13.79 9.15 0.39
CA SER A 5 13.51 8.94 1.81
C SER A 5 12.36 7.93 1.92
N GLY A 6 12.71 6.65 1.78
CA GLY A 6 11.86 5.55 1.28
C GLY A 6 10.52 5.36 1.98
N THR A 7 9.53 6.14 1.53
CA THR A 7 8.12 5.94 1.81
C THR A 7 7.45 5.45 0.54
N SER A 8 7.07 4.18 0.54
CA SER A 8 6.28 3.60 -0.56
C SER A 8 4.80 3.62 -0.19
N LYS A 9 3.91 3.54 -1.17
CA LYS A 9 2.46 3.44 -0.92
C LYS A 9 1.83 2.41 -1.85
N VAL A 10 0.76 1.80 -1.37
CA VAL A 10 -0.10 0.87 -2.12
C VAL A 10 -1.51 1.44 -2.04
N SER A 11 -2.15 1.63 -3.19
CA SER A 11 -3.50 2.18 -3.27
C SER A 11 -4.38 1.23 -4.05
N ARG A 12 -5.59 0.98 -3.54
CA ARG A 12 -6.61 0.13 -4.16
C ARG A 12 -7.98 0.77 -4.00
N TRP A 13 -8.92 0.46 -4.90
CA TRP A 13 -10.31 0.89 -4.76
C TRP A 13 -11.19 -0.25 -4.26
N ASP A 14 -12.16 0.09 -3.41
CA ASP A 14 -13.24 -0.82 -3.02
C ASP A 14 -14.33 -0.90 -4.10
N GLY A 15 -15.26 -1.83 -3.93
CA GLY A 15 -16.40 -2.00 -4.84
C GLY A 15 -17.35 -0.80 -4.90
N HIS A 16 -17.19 0.19 -4.01
CA HIS A 16 -17.96 1.44 -4.00
C HIS A 16 -17.22 2.59 -4.67
N GLY A 17 -16.00 2.36 -5.21
CA GLY A 17 -15.18 3.38 -5.84
C GLY A 17 -14.44 4.29 -4.85
N ARG A 18 -14.34 3.92 -3.57
CA ARG A 18 -13.53 4.66 -2.60
C ARG A 18 -12.09 4.19 -2.65
N GLU A 19 -11.16 5.14 -2.69
CA GLU A 19 -9.74 4.85 -2.65
C GLU A 19 -9.25 4.59 -1.23
N HIS A 20 -8.54 3.47 -1.08
CA HIS A 20 -7.87 3.08 0.15
C HIS A 20 -6.37 3.05 -0.10
N THR A 21 -5.61 3.76 0.73
CA THR A 21 -4.16 3.87 0.59
C THR A 21 -3.45 3.42 1.84
N VAL A 22 -2.44 2.58 1.65
CA VAL A 22 -1.54 2.09 2.68
C VAL A 22 -0.13 2.63 2.42
N ARG A 23 0.41 3.40 3.38
CA ARG A 23 1.79 3.90 3.37
C ARG A 23 2.74 2.93 4.07
N ILE A 24 3.88 2.67 3.44
CA ILE A 24 4.97 1.84 3.93
C ILE A 24 6.16 2.76 4.20
N ARG A 25 6.45 2.99 5.48
CA ARG A 25 7.58 3.80 5.93
C ARG A 25 8.77 2.90 6.28
N ARG A 26 9.94 3.18 5.71
CA ARG A 26 11.19 2.50 6.11
C ARG A 26 11.82 3.20 7.32
N ARG A 27 12.13 2.44 8.37
CA ARG A 27 12.86 2.89 9.56
C ARG A 27 14.02 1.91 9.81
N GLY A 28 15.14 2.13 9.14
CA GLY A 28 16.28 1.20 9.12
C GLY A 28 15.94 -0.12 8.44
N ALA A 29 16.12 -1.24 9.15
CA ALA A 29 15.78 -2.59 8.69
C ALA A 29 14.28 -2.91 8.78
N ARG A 30 13.53 -2.20 9.64
CA ARG A 30 12.09 -2.43 9.82
C ARG A 30 11.27 -1.56 8.87
N ARG A 31 10.15 -2.10 8.41
CA ARG A 31 9.14 -1.37 7.65
C ARG A 31 7.88 -1.26 8.49
N THR A 32 7.29 -0.07 8.53
CA THR A 32 6.00 0.16 9.17
C THR A 32 4.98 0.41 8.08
N ILE A 33 3.93 -0.37 8.08
CA ILE A 33 2.78 -0.28 7.20
C ILE A 33 1.71 0.49 7.95
N GLY A 34 1.05 1.44 7.31
CA GLY A 34 -0.05 2.20 7.89
C GLY A 34 -1.12 2.49 6.86
N CYS A 35 -2.37 2.15 7.14
CA CYS A 35 -3.53 2.53 6.33
C CYS A 35 -3.93 3.96 6.66
N ASP A 36 -3.94 4.83 5.65
CA ASP A 36 -4.35 6.22 5.82
C ASP A 36 -5.87 6.36 6.00
N THR A 37 -6.64 5.37 5.54
CA THR A 37 -8.10 5.42 5.57
C THR A 37 -8.67 5.07 6.94
N CYS A 38 -8.16 4.03 7.59
CA CYS A 38 -8.66 3.56 8.89
C CYS A 38 -7.67 3.76 10.06
N GLY A 39 -6.48 4.28 9.79
CA GLY A 39 -5.45 4.49 10.81
C GLY A 39 -4.76 3.22 11.30
N TRP A 40 -5.07 2.05 10.72
CA TRP A 40 -4.39 0.80 11.04
C TRP A 40 -2.89 0.94 10.81
N SER A 41 -2.07 0.40 11.71
CA SER A 41 -0.62 0.37 11.51
C SER A 41 0.01 -0.89 12.07
N ARG A 42 1.06 -1.37 11.40
CA ARG A 42 1.78 -2.58 11.76
C ARG A 42 3.23 -2.54 11.30
N SER A 43 4.14 -3.01 12.14
CA SER A 43 5.52 -3.25 11.73
C SER A 43 5.64 -4.61 11.04
N ALA A 44 6.26 -4.64 9.87
CA ALA A 44 6.56 -5.85 9.11
C ALA A 44 8.06 -5.91 8.80
N GLN A 45 8.64 -7.08 9.07
CA GLN A 45 10.04 -7.38 8.72
C GLN A 45 10.12 -8.00 7.32
N PHE A 46 9.09 -8.74 6.92
CA PHE A 46 9.01 -9.42 5.63
C PHE A 46 7.70 -9.06 4.94
N LEU A 47 7.77 -8.95 3.61
CA LEU A 47 6.62 -8.75 2.71
C LEU A 47 5.69 -7.58 3.09
N PRO A 48 6.21 -6.35 3.32
CA PRO A 48 5.36 -5.25 3.73
C PRO A 48 4.32 -4.82 2.67
N TRP A 49 4.57 -5.08 1.38
CA TRP A 49 3.60 -4.86 0.32
C TRP A 49 2.46 -5.86 0.37
N LEU A 50 2.76 -7.16 0.48
CA LEU A 50 1.72 -8.20 0.60
C LEU A 50 0.81 -7.92 1.80
N LYS A 51 1.38 -7.57 2.94
CA LYS A 51 0.61 -7.23 4.15
C LYS A 51 -0.25 -5.98 3.98
N ALA A 52 0.17 -5.02 3.15
CA ALA A 52 -0.65 -3.87 2.79
C ALA A 52 -1.83 -4.28 1.91
N GLU A 53 -1.60 -5.12 0.90
CA GLU A 53 -2.65 -5.62 0.01
C GLU A 53 -3.66 -6.54 0.73
N GLU A 54 -3.19 -7.44 1.59
CA GLU A 54 -4.04 -8.27 2.45
C GLU A 54 -4.97 -7.38 3.29
N HIS A 55 -4.44 -6.32 3.89
CA HIS A 55 -5.28 -5.39 4.67
C HIS A 55 -6.33 -4.70 3.78
N LEU A 56 -5.95 -4.24 2.59
CA LEU A 56 -6.87 -3.61 1.64
C LEU A 56 -7.99 -4.58 1.22
N ALA A 57 -7.66 -5.83 0.92
CA ALA A 57 -8.64 -6.85 0.56
C ALA A 57 -9.56 -7.24 1.73
N GLU A 58 -8.99 -7.55 2.89
CA GLU A 58 -9.74 -8.12 4.03
C GLU A 58 -10.54 -7.05 4.80
N ALA A 59 -9.95 -5.87 5.06
CA ALA A 59 -10.58 -4.85 5.89
C ALA A 59 -11.46 -3.88 5.08
N HIS A 60 -11.17 -3.71 3.79
CA HIS A 60 -11.80 -2.70 2.95
C HIS A 60 -12.41 -3.25 1.67
N GLN A 61 -12.24 -4.54 1.36
CA GLN A 61 -12.65 -5.12 0.08
C GLN A 61 -12.08 -4.33 -1.11
N ALA A 62 -10.93 -3.69 -0.90
CA ALA A 62 -10.24 -2.83 -1.84
C ALA A 62 -9.28 -3.67 -2.69
N THR A 63 -9.82 -4.32 -3.71
CA THR A 63 -9.08 -5.24 -4.59
C THR A 63 -8.79 -4.65 -5.97
N VAL A 64 -9.51 -3.59 -6.35
CA VAL A 64 -9.37 -2.98 -7.68
C VAL A 64 -8.08 -2.17 -7.73
N ASP A 65 -7.25 -2.44 -8.73
CA ASP A 65 -6.02 -1.67 -8.96
C ASP A 65 -6.32 -0.38 -9.74
N PRO A 66 -6.07 0.81 -9.18
CA PRO A 66 -6.37 2.08 -9.83
C PRO A 66 -5.41 2.42 -10.98
N ALA A 67 -4.23 1.78 -11.05
CA ALA A 67 -3.28 2.02 -12.13
C ALA A 67 -3.64 1.23 -13.41
N GLY A 68 -4.59 0.29 -13.32
CA GLY A 68 -4.93 -0.63 -14.41
C GLY A 68 -3.73 -1.48 -14.84
N PRO A 69 -3.89 -2.42 -15.79
CA PRO A 69 -2.75 -3.02 -16.45
C PRO A 69 -1.98 -1.89 -17.14
N ARG A 70 -0.81 -1.54 -16.60
CA ARG A 70 0.11 -0.59 -17.21
C ARG A 70 0.37 -1.05 -18.64
N ARG A 71 -0.32 -0.49 -19.63
CA ARG A 71 0.08 -0.66 -21.03
C ARG A 71 1.50 -0.08 -21.10
N PRO A 72 2.52 -0.86 -21.51
CA PRO A 72 3.84 -0.29 -21.71
C PRO A 72 3.69 0.84 -22.74
N ALA A 73 4.22 2.00 -22.41
CA ALA A 73 4.28 3.11 -23.35
C ALA A 73 5.02 2.63 -24.60
N ARG A 74 4.33 2.69 -25.75
CA ARG A 74 4.83 2.26 -27.05
C ARG A 74 5.91 3.19 -27.57
#